data_AF-A0A3R9NEU5-F1
#
_entry.id   AF-A0A3R9NEU5-F1
#
_cell.length_a   1.000
_cell.length_b   1.000
_cell.length_c   1.000
_cell.angle_alpha   90.00
_cell.angle_beta   90.00
_cell.angle_gamma   90.00
#
_symmetry.space_group_name_H-M   'P 1'
#
loop_
_entity.id
_entity.type
_entity.pdbx_description
1 polymer ?
#
loop_
_entity_poly.entity_id
_entity_poly.type
_entity_poly.pdbx_seq_one_letter_code
_entity_poly.pdbx_strand_id
1 'polypeptide(L)'
;MKACLLIIMLAIFHTAVAQRNTDTLNTTIVLSDINVQGYYGQLVVASGIEKNNTWHSQAPGGGYAVRFQSPQAGYHKLRQIRVHLYQPSRIREGQLRVRVASVTAAKGPASDNLLPEPVLLTTKILRASRKHLTIQWPTAQLLVPDQGFFIVIEGIGNYPDEYVSGLEPQMGKPAAPRYQLRRRIDSSHTLRTAPITDFPILKGTQVDTKTAESWYLDAVTQEWHYKPSESSVVLLEAIFE
;
A
#
# COMPACT_ATOMS: atom_id res chain seq x y z
N MET A 1 67.74 -4.81 30.26
CA MET A 1 66.69 -5.38 29.39
C MET A 1 65.37 -4.71 29.76
N LYS A 2 64.70 -4.07 28.78
CA LYS A 2 63.24 -3.87 28.60
C LYS A 2 62.43 -3.62 29.91
N ALA A 3 61.79 -2.48 30.18
CA ALA A 3 60.94 -1.71 29.29
C ALA A 3 60.77 -0.26 29.78
N CYS A 4 60.72 0.62 28.79
CA CYS A 4 60.39 2.03 28.81
C CYS A 4 58.87 2.19 28.56
N LEU A 5 58.33 3.38 28.82
CA LEU A 5 56.95 3.87 28.58
C LEU A 5 55.88 3.52 29.62
N LEU A 6 55.67 4.44 30.57
CA LEU A 6 54.32 4.74 31.07
C LEU A 6 54.28 6.15 31.70
N ILE A 7 54.47 7.18 30.87
CA ILE A 7 54.11 8.56 31.19
C ILE A 7 53.51 9.16 29.92
N ILE A 8 52.52 10.04 30.08
CA ILE A 8 51.72 10.76 29.07
C ILE A 8 50.36 10.09 28.78
N MET A 9 49.51 10.01 29.80
CA MET A 9 48.05 9.89 29.66
C MET A 9 47.35 10.90 30.57
N LEU A 10 47.91 12.12 30.69
CA LEU A 10 47.29 13.20 31.46
C LEU A 10 47.71 14.58 30.90
N ALA A 11 47.54 14.78 29.59
CA ALA A 11 47.80 16.07 28.95
C ALA A 11 47.03 16.21 27.63
N ILE A 12 45.70 16.02 27.65
CA ILE A 12 44.82 16.50 26.57
C ILE A 12 43.56 17.09 27.20
N PHE A 13 43.76 18.02 28.12
CA PHE A 13 42.74 18.99 28.52
C PHE A 13 43.16 20.32 27.90
N HIS A 14 42.42 20.74 26.87
CA HIS A 14 42.37 22.11 26.31
C HIS A 14 43.63 22.45 25.50
N THR A 15 43.65 22.78 24.20
CA THR A 15 42.71 23.50 23.31
C THR A 15 43.41 23.61 21.95
N ALA A 16 42.65 23.87 20.87
CA ALA A 16 43.08 24.13 19.48
C ALA A 16 43.42 22.85 18.69
N VAL A 17 42.85 22.54 17.53
CA VAL A 17 42.53 23.36 16.35
C VAL A 17 41.39 22.61 15.61
N ALA A 18 40.15 23.12 15.61
CA ALA A 18 39.56 23.82 14.46
C ALA A 18 40.05 23.34 13.08
N GLN A 19 39.44 22.30 12.51
CA GLN A 19 39.07 22.23 11.07
C GLN A 19 38.66 20.81 10.67
N ARG A 20 37.36 20.64 10.46
CA ARG A 20 36.69 20.10 9.25
C ARG A 20 35.30 19.65 9.70
N ASN A 21 34.27 20.46 9.42
CA ASN A 21 33.49 20.39 8.17
C ASN A 21 32.98 18.96 7.96
N THR A 22 31.69 18.69 7.80
CA THR A 22 30.47 19.49 7.60
C THR A 22 29.35 18.42 7.64
N ASP A 23 28.10 18.85 7.75
CA ASP A 23 26.91 18.01 7.51
C ASP A 23 26.62 17.01 8.65
N THR A 24 25.73 17.30 9.58
CA THR A 24 24.31 17.50 9.28
C THR A 24 23.77 18.69 10.05
N LEU A 25 23.77 19.83 9.38
CA LEU A 25 22.76 20.84 9.59
C LEU A 25 21.39 20.16 9.44
N ASN A 26 20.71 19.91 10.56
CA ASN A 26 19.26 19.85 10.59
C ASN A 26 18.75 21.26 10.29
N THR A 27 18.92 21.70 9.04
CA THR A 27 18.20 22.86 8.52
C THR A 27 16.87 22.33 8.06
N THR A 28 15.89 22.38 8.95
CA THR A 28 14.48 22.34 8.56
C THR A 28 14.24 23.58 7.70
N ILE A 29 14.25 23.40 6.38
CA ILE A 29 13.81 24.43 5.45
C ILE A 29 12.29 24.43 5.50
N VAL A 30 11.74 25.35 6.29
CA VAL A 30 10.34 25.76 6.22
C VAL A 30 10.19 26.58 4.93
N LEU A 31 9.35 26.12 4.00
CA LEU A 31 8.87 26.97 2.92
C LEU A 31 7.49 27.52 3.33
N SER A 32 7.49 28.79 3.72
CA SER A 32 6.29 29.62 3.92
C SER A 32 5.95 30.29 2.59
N ASP A 33 4.78 29.92 2.04
CA ASP A 33 3.77 30.82 1.44
C ASP A 33 2.88 30.04 0.47
N ILE A 34 2.03 29.20 1.05
CA ILE A 34 0.70 28.95 0.52
C ILE A 34 -0.23 29.09 1.71
N ASN A 35 -1.19 30.01 1.63
CA ASN A 35 -2.26 30.16 2.61
C ASN A 35 -3.15 28.92 2.55
N VAL A 36 -2.74 27.88 3.28
CA VAL A 36 -3.50 26.64 3.47
C VAL A 36 -4.36 26.84 4.71
N GLN A 37 -5.55 27.40 4.53
CA GLN A 37 -6.60 27.26 5.53
C GLN A 37 -7.06 25.80 5.55
N GLY A 38 -6.40 25.00 6.40
CA GLY A 38 -6.71 23.59 6.60
C GLY A 38 -5.49 22.79 6.99
N TYR A 39 -5.20 22.72 8.29
CA TYR A 39 -4.26 21.78 8.88
C TYR A 39 -4.63 20.34 8.49
N TYR A 40 -4.07 19.76 7.41
CA TYR A 40 -3.82 18.31 7.26
C TYR A 40 -2.88 18.09 6.07
N GLY A 41 -1.63 17.72 6.34
CA GLY A 41 -0.76 17.01 5.38
C GLY A 41 -1.24 15.57 5.16
N GLN A 42 -2.52 15.41 4.80
CA GLN A 42 -3.10 14.16 4.32
C GLN A 42 -3.43 14.36 2.85
N LEU A 43 -2.67 13.73 1.95
CA LEU A 43 -3.23 13.42 0.65
C LEU A 43 -4.14 12.21 0.82
N VAL A 44 -5.40 12.49 1.15
CA VAL A 44 -6.48 11.52 1.04
C VAL A 44 -6.76 11.35 -0.45
N VAL A 45 -6.22 10.31 -1.08
CA VAL A 45 -6.61 9.94 -2.45
C VAL A 45 -7.88 9.11 -2.33
N ALA A 46 -8.97 9.85 -2.19
CA ALA A 46 -10.33 9.39 -2.32
C ALA A 46 -11.01 10.31 -3.32
N SER A 47 -12.06 9.85 -3.99
CA SER A 47 -12.95 10.77 -4.66
C SER A 47 -14.43 10.49 -4.39
N GLY A 48 -15.22 11.49 -4.74
CA GLY A 48 -16.67 11.53 -4.94
C GLY A 48 -17.50 11.60 -3.67
N ILE A 49 -18.70 12.14 -3.89
CA ILE A 49 -19.54 12.73 -2.87
C ILE A 49 -20.21 11.62 -2.08
N GLU A 50 -20.06 11.72 -0.76
CA GLU A 50 -20.59 10.82 0.25
C GLU A 50 -22.10 10.61 0.07
N LYS A 51 -22.48 9.45 -0.48
CA LYS A 51 -23.77 8.80 -0.27
C LYS A 51 -23.54 7.29 -0.25
N ASN A 52 -23.56 6.72 0.96
CA ASN A 52 -23.54 5.29 1.28
C ASN A 52 -22.17 4.59 1.28
N ASN A 53 -21.87 3.93 2.41
CA ASN A 53 -20.63 3.19 2.66
C ASN A 53 -20.35 2.14 1.56
N THR A 54 -19.42 2.43 0.66
CA THR A 54 -18.98 1.49 -0.37
C THR A 54 -17.80 0.67 0.13
N TRP A 55 -17.83 -0.65 -0.08
CA TRP A 55 -16.85 -1.59 0.45
C TRP A 55 -16.41 -2.60 -0.62
N HIS A 56 -15.13 -2.95 -0.64
CA HIS A 56 -14.55 -3.88 -1.61
C HIS A 56 -13.98 -5.10 -0.88
N SER A 57 -14.57 -6.28 -1.10
CA SER A 57 -13.97 -7.52 -0.59
C SER A 57 -12.74 -7.88 -1.40
N GLN A 58 -11.64 -8.17 -0.72
CA GLN A 58 -10.35 -8.48 -1.32
C GLN A 58 -10.05 -9.97 -1.18
N ALA A 59 -10.50 -10.74 -2.16
CA ALA A 59 -10.32 -12.17 -2.23
C ALA A 59 -9.10 -12.56 -3.10
N PRO A 60 -8.63 -13.83 -3.04
CA PRO A 60 -7.44 -14.30 -3.73
C PRO A 60 -7.47 -14.09 -5.25
N GLY A 61 -6.30 -13.77 -5.81
CA GLY A 61 -6.08 -13.59 -7.25
C GLY A 61 -6.54 -12.25 -7.80
N GLY A 62 -7.47 -11.56 -7.13
CA GLY A 62 -7.88 -10.20 -7.48
C GLY A 62 -6.97 -9.14 -6.88
N GLY A 63 -7.12 -7.90 -7.34
CA GLY A 63 -6.34 -6.78 -6.84
C GLY A 63 -6.86 -5.43 -7.33
N TYR A 64 -6.38 -4.36 -6.70
CA TYR A 64 -6.63 -2.98 -7.09
C TYR A 64 -5.31 -2.23 -7.17
N ALA A 65 -5.22 -1.31 -8.11
CA ALA A 65 -4.11 -0.37 -8.19
C ALA A 65 -4.64 1.05 -8.33
N VAL A 66 -4.07 1.97 -7.56
CA VAL A 66 -4.39 3.40 -7.63
C VAL A 66 -3.14 4.15 -8.04
N ARG A 67 -3.24 4.93 -9.11
CA ARG A 67 -2.14 5.76 -9.60
C ARG A 67 -1.98 6.97 -8.72
N PHE A 68 -0.74 7.24 -8.34
CA PHE A 68 -0.34 8.44 -7.65
C PHE A 68 0.60 9.24 -8.56
N GLN A 69 0.18 10.45 -8.90
CA GLN A 69 1.00 11.44 -9.60
C GLN A 69 1.25 12.60 -8.63
N SER A 70 2.47 12.70 -8.10
CA SER A 70 2.84 13.89 -7.33
C SER A 70 2.90 15.10 -8.27
N PRO A 71 2.46 16.30 -7.84
CA PRO A 71 2.57 17.52 -8.65
C PRO A 71 4.03 17.88 -8.98
N GLN A 72 4.99 17.41 -8.17
CA GLN A 72 6.43 17.56 -8.41
C GLN A 72 7.12 16.22 -8.24
N ALA A 73 7.77 15.74 -9.29
CA ALA A 73 8.52 14.49 -9.29
C ALA A 73 9.90 14.63 -8.65
N GLY A 74 10.45 13.55 -8.10
CA GLY A 74 11.79 13.51 -7.50
C GLY A 74 11.99 14.27 -6.18
N TYR A 75 11.10 15.21 -5.83
CA TYR A 75 11.21 16.02 -4.61
C TYR A 75 10.65 15.34 -3.36
N HIS A 76 9.67 14.44 -3.53
CA HIS A 76 8.98 13.81 -2.41
C HIS A 76 9.46 12.38 -2.19
N LYS A 77 9.55 12.00 -0.93
CA LYS A 77 9.85 10.63 -0.50
C LYS A 77 8.59 10.02 0.07
N LEU A 78 8.09 8.94 -0.52
CA LEU A 78 6.98 8.19 0.06
C LEU A 78 7.44 7.56 1.38
N ARG A 79 6.76 7.89 2.47
CA ARG A 79 7.09 7.42 3.83
C ARG A 79 6.14 6.34 4.32
N GLN A 80 4.85 6.53 4.07
CA GLN A 80 3.82 5.63 4.58
C GLN A 80 2.70 5.42 3.58
N ILE A 81 2.06 4.26 3.67
CA ILE A 81 0.79 3.96 3.01
C ILE A 81 -0.22 3.59 4.09
N ARG A 82 -1.41 4.20 4.07
CA ARG A 82 -2.52 3.79 4.93
C ARG A 82 -3.59 3.05 4.14
N VAL A 83 -3.92 1.86 4.64
CA VAL A 83 -4.99 1.01 4.12
C VAL A 83 -6.18 1.07 5.08
N HIS A 84 -7.38 1.25 4.52
CA HIS A 84 -8.62 1.43 5.29
C HIS A 84 -9.45 0.13 5.26
N LEU A 85 -9.63 -0.48 6.43
CA LEU A 85 -10.27 -1.78 6.61
C LEU A 85 -11.65 -1.65 7.27
N TYR A 86 -12.61 -2.42 6.78
CA TYR A 86 -13.91 -2.62 7.41
C TYR A 86 -13.88 -3.82 8.35
N GLN A 87 -14.31 -3.60 9.60
CA GLN A 87 -14.47 -4.66 10.61
C GLN A 87 -13.30 -5.67 10.65
N PRO A 88 -12.04 -5.23 10.81
CA PRO A 88 -10.86 -6.11 10.73
C PRO A 88 -10.94 -7.33 11.66
N SER A 89 -11.58 -7.19 12.83
CA SER A 89 -11.77 -8.28 13.79
C SER A 89 -12.62 -9.45 13.27
N ARG A 90 -13.40 -9.26 12.19
CA ARG A 90 -14.23 -10.28 11.55
C ARG A 90 -13.54 -11.06 10.45
N ILE A 91 -12.39 -10.59 9.97
CA ILE A 91 -11.60 -11.29 8.94
C ILE A 91 -11.25 -12.69 9.47
N ARG A 92 -11.50 -13.72 8.66
CA ARG A 92 -11.22 -15.14 8.99
C ARG A 92 -10.12 -15.72 8.12
N GLU A 93 -10.01 -15.28 6.88
CA GLU A 93 -9.03 -15.76 5.91
C GLU A 93 -8.63 -14.68 4.90
N GLY A 94 -7.67 -15.01 4.05
CA GLY A 94 -7.09 -14.08 3.10
C GLY A 94 -5.98 -13.22 3.70
N GLN A 95 -5.03 -12.86 2.84
CA GLN A 95 -3.92 -11.97 3.13
C GLN A 95 -3.91 -10.85 2.09
N LEU A 96 -3.29 -9.73 2.43
CA LEU A 96 -3.09 -8.64 1.48
C LEU A 96 -1.61 -8.51 1.15
N ARG A 97 -1.28 -8.44 -0.13
CA ARG A 97 0.04 -8.02 -0.57
C ARG A 97 -0.06 -6.58 -1.04
N VAL A 98 0.72 -5.70 -0.42
CA VAL A 98 0.81 -4.29 -0.80
C VAL A 98 2.18 -4.04 -1.41
N ARG A 99 2.21 -3.46 -2.61
CA ARG A 99 3.45 -3.12 -3.31
C ARG A 99 3.31 -1.76 -4.00
N VAL A 100 4.44 -1.16 -4.33
CA VAL A 100 4.45 0.07 -5.14
C VAL A 100 5.04 -0.28 -6.50
N ALA A 101 4.30 -0.06 -7.57
CA ALA A 101 4.69 -0.44 -8.92
C ALA A 101 4.99 0.79 -9.78
N SER A 102 5.88 0.64 -10.75
CA SER A 102 6.07 1.66 -11.80
C SER A 102 4.88 1.68 -12.76
N VAL A 103 4.88 2.68 -13.64
CA VAL A 103 3.88 2.82 -14.71
C VAL A 103 4.42 2.18 -15.98
N THR A 104 3.66 1.26 -16.56
CA THR A 104 4.00 0.62 -17.84
C THR A 104 3.79 1.57 -19.03
N ALA A 105 4.34 1.22 -20.19
CA ALA A 105 4.05 1.94 -21.44
C ALA A 105 2.56 1.98 -21.80
N ALA A 106 1.79 0.97 -21.39
CA ALA A 106 0.33 0.91 -21.54
C ALA A 106 -0.43 1.74 -20.48
N LYS A 107 0.29 2.54 -19.67
CA LYS A 107 -0.22 3.35 -18.55
C LYS A 107 -0.78 2.56 -17.36
N GLY A 108 -0.75 1.23 -17.42
CA GLY A 108 -1.17 0.35 -16.32
C GLY A 108 -0.05 0.11 -15.28
N PRO A 109 -0.39 -0.52 -14.14
CA PRO A 109 0.59 -0.90 -13.13
C PRO A 109 1.56 -1.96 -13.66
N ALA A 110 2.86 -1.77 -13.42
CA ALA A 110 3.87 -2.76 -13.74
C ALA A 110 3.85 -3.94 -12.76
N SER A 111 4.55 -5.03 -13.12
CA SER A 111 4.76 -6.20 -12.25
C SER A 111 5.90 -6.03 -11.25
N ASP A 112 6.67 -4.95 -11.36
CA ASP A 112 7.78 -4.65 -10.46
C ASP A 112 7.30 -4.21 -9.06
N ASN A 113 8.28 -4.05 -8.18
CA ASN A 113 8.10 -3.44 -6.87
C ASN A 113 9.23 -2.44 -6.63
N LEU A 114 8.86 -1.18 -6.44
CA LEU A 114 9.75 -0.06 -6.17
C LEU A 114 10.12 0.04 -4.68
N LEU A 115 9.41 -0.68 -3.81
CA LEU A 115 9.82 -0.89 -2.42
C LEU A 115 10.90 -1.98 -2.35
N PRO A 116 11.74 -2.02 -1.29
CA PRO A 116 12.73 -3.08 -1.13
C PRO A 116 12.12 -4.49 -1.14
N GLU A 117 10.93 -4.63 -0.56
CA GLU A 117 10.15 -5.86 -0.54
C GLU A 117 8.64 -5.54 -0.54
N PRO A 118 7.81 -6.42 -1.11
CA PRO A 118 6.36 -6.27 -1.02
C PRO A 118 5.91 -6.53 0.42
N VAL A 119 4.96 -5.75 0.91
CA VAL A 119 4.46 -5.89 2.27
C VAL A 119 3.33 -6.92 2.29
N LEU A 120 3.58 -8.05 2.96
CA LEU A 120 2.57 -9.08 3.18
C LEU A 120 1.86 -8.90 4.52
N LEU A 121 0.58 -8.58 4.45
CA LEU A 121 -0.31 -8.44 5.60
C LEU A 121 -1.08 -9.75 5.79
N THR A 122 -0.55 -10.59 6.68
CA THR A 122 -1.20 -11.86 7.04
C THR A 122 -2.56 -11.63 7.70
N THR A 123 -3.43 -12.63 7.68
CA THR A 123 -4.73 -12.59 8.38
C THR A 123 -4.57 -12.22 9.86
N LYS A 124 -3.50 -12.68 10.52
CA LYS A 124 -3.19 -12.32 11.91
C LYS A 124 -2.95 -10.81 12.08
N ILE A 125 -2.14 -10.21 11.20
CA ILE A 125 -1.86 -8.77 11.21
C ILE A 125 -3.14 -7.99 10.92
N LEU A 126 -3.90 -8.38 9.90
CA LEU A 126 -5.14 -7.73 9.50
C LEU A 126 -6.17 -7.74 10.63
N ARG A 127 -6.35 -8.87 11.34
CA ARG A 127 -7.28 -8.98 12.47
C ARG A 127 -6.87 -8.15 13.69
N ALA A 128 -5.56 -8.04 13.94
CA ALA A 128 -5.03 -7.25 15.04
C ALA A 128 -5.03 -5.74 14.72
N SER A 129 -5.19 -5.37 13.45
CA SER A 129 -5.20 -3.97 13.03
C SER A 129 -6.45 -3.23 13.46
N ARG A 130 -6.33 -1.89 13.54
CA ARG A 130 -7.48 -0.99 13.63
C ARG A 130 -8.09 -0.82 12.23
N LYS A 131 -9.17 -0.05 12.13
CA LYS A 131 -9.78 0.31 10.83
C LYS A 131 -8.80 1.02 9.88
N HIS A 132 -7.68 1.53 10.38
CA HIS A 132 -6.60 2.11 9.60
C HIS A 132 -5.32 1.32 9.89
N LEU A 133 -4.75 0.72 8.86
CA LEU A 133 -3.49 0.01 8.93
C LEU A 133 -2.42 0.85 8.21
N THR A 134 -1.41 1.29 8.97
CA THR A 134 -0.31 2.09 8.44
C THR A 134 0.87 1.18 8.15
N ILE A 135 1.35 1.25 6.91
CA ILE A 135 2.55 0.57 6.42
C ILE A 135 3.64 1.64 6.30
N GLN A 136 4.80 1.39 6.89
CA GLN A 136 5.91 2.34 6.93
C GLN A 136 7.23 1.64 6.64
N TRP A 137 8.13 2.35 5.97
CA TRP A 137 9.50 1.88 5.70
C TRP A 137 10.48 2.92 6.24
N PRO A 138 10.94 2.78 7.50
CA PRO A 138 11.75 3.82 8.14
C PRO A 138 13.11 4.00 7.45
N THR A 139 13.65 2.94 6.85
CA THR A 139 14.99 2.91 6.25
C THR A 139 14.99 3.01 4.73
N ALA A 140 13.83 2.86 4.07
CA ALA A 140 13.71 2.94 2.62
C ALA A 140 12.99 4.22 2.22
N GLN A 141 13.54 4.93 1.25
CA GLN A 141 12.98 6.16 0.72
C GLN A 141 12.69 5.91 -0.76
N LEU A 142 11.40 5.88 -1.12
CA LEU A 142 11.02 5.84 -2.52
C LEU A 142 10.90 7.27 -3.03
N LEU A 143 11.80 7.65 -3.94
CA LEU A 143 11.67 8.88 -4.71
C LEU A 143 10.54 8.71 -5.73
N VAL A 144 9.62 9.67 -5.77
CA VAL A 144 8.47 9.62 -6.69
C VAL A 144 8.93 9.76 -8.14
N PRO A 145 8.68 8.78 -9.03
CA PRO A 145 9.03 8.89 -10.44
C PRO A 145 8.22 9.97 -11.17
N ASP A 146 8.77 10.51 -12.26
CA ASP A 146 8.13 11.55 -13.10
C ASP A 146 6.75 11.15 -13.63
N GLN A 147 6.60 9.87 -13.96
CA GLN A 147 5.33 9.34 -14.47
C GLN A 147 4.35 8.96 -13.34
N GLY A 148 4.74 9.16 -12.09
CA GLY A 148 4.06 8.65 -10.90
C GLY A 148 4.35 7.17 -10.64
N PHE A 149 3.56 6.58 -9.77
CA PHE A 149 3.62 5.16 -9.43
C PHE A 149 2.22 4.65 -9.09
N PHE A 150 2.06 3.33 -8.99
CA PHE A 150 0.85 2.70 -8.50
C PHE A 150 1.04 2.16 -7.10
N ILE A 151 0.10 2.40 -6.21
CA ILE A 151 -0.06 1.58 -5.00
C ILE A 151 -0.96 0.42 -5.38
N VAL A 152 -0.43 -0.79 -5.28
CA VAL A 152 -1.11 -2.02 -5.63
C VAL A 152 -1.45 -2.81 -4.37
N ILE A 153 -2.69 -3.25 -4.26
CA ILE A 153 -3.18 -4.17 -3.23
C ILE A 153 -3.75 -5.40 -3.90
N GLU A 154 -3.18 -6.56 -3.58
CA GLU A 154 -3.59 -7.86 -4.12
C GLU A 154 -4.09 -8.74 -2.98
N GLY A 155 -5.16 -9.49 -3.26
CA GLY A 155 -5.66 -10.52 -2.36
C GLY A 155 -4.91 -11.82 -2.57
N ILE A 156 -4.44 -12.41 -1.48
CA ILE A 156 -3.67 -13.66 -1.47
C ILE A 156 -4.42 -14.71 -0.66
N GLY A 157 -4.51 -15.92 -1.20
CA GLY A 157 -5.18 -17.05 -0.56
C GLY A 157 -4.30 -17.82 0.42
N ASN A 158 -4.71 -19.06 0.69
CA ASN A 158 -3.92 -20.01 1.45
C ASN A 158 -2.79 -20.57 0.58
N TYR A 159 -3.02 -20.64 -0.73
CA TYR A 159 -2.01 -20.96 -1.74
C TYR A 159 -1.69 -19.72 -2.59
N PRO A 160 -0.42 -19.56 -3.04
CA PRO A 160 0.00 -18.40 -3.82
C PRO A 160 -0.67 -18.31 -5.21
N ASP A 161 -1.16 -19.43 -5.72
CA ASP A 161 -1.85 -19.53 -7.01
C ASP A 161 -3.38 -19.68 -6.86
N GLU A 162 -3.90 -19.43 -5.66
CA GLU A 162 -5.33 -19.46 -5.38
C GLU A 162 -6.03 -18.22 -5.94
N TYR A 163 -7.21 -18.39 -6.55
CA TYR A 163 -8.00 -17.31 -7.08
C TYR A 163 -9.51 -17.57 -6.98
N VAL A 164 -10.30 -16.50 -7.00
CA VAL A 164 -11.76 -16.59 -7.11
C VAL A 164 -12.16 -16.89 -8.55
N SER A 165 -12.79 -18.05 -8.77
CA SER A 165 -13.30 -18.45 -10.09
C SER A 165 -14.75 -18.03 -10.34
N GLY A 166 -15.48 -17.67 -9.28
CA GLY A 166 -16.88 -17.30 -9.38
C GLY A 166 -17.59 -17.25 -8.02
N LEU A 167 -18.90 -17.08 -8.08
CA LEU A 167 -19.79 -17.13 -6.92
C LEU A 167 -20.54 -18.46 -6.90
N GLU A 168 -20.70 -19.03 -5.71
CA GLU A 168 -21.51 -20.23 -5.52
C GLU A 168 -23.00 -19.92 -5.81
N PRO A 169 -23.68 -20.73 -6.63
CA PRO A 169 -25.11 -20.56 -6.90
C PRO A 169 -25.91 -20.65 -5.60
N GLN A 170 -26.68 -19.61 -5.28
CA GLN A 170 -27.53 -19.64 -4.09
C GLN A 170 -28.79 -20.47 -4.37
N MET A 171 -28.86 -21.66 -3.76
CA MET A 171 -30.05 -22.52 -3.79
C MET A 171 -30.80 -22.39 -2.45
N GLY A 172 -31.98 -21.75 -2.44
CA GLY A 172 -32.83 -21.61 -1.24
C GLY A 172 -32.65 -20.30 -0.45
N LYS A 173 -32.87 -20.36 0.87
CA LYS A 173 -32.90 -19.23 1.84
C LYS A 173 -31.72 -18.24 1.66
N PRO A 174 -31.82 -16.99 2.16
CA PRO A 174 -30.77 -15.97 2.01
C PRO A 174 -29.52 -16.33 2.82
N ALA A 175 -28.69 -17.22 2.29
CA ALA A 175 -27.33 -17.43 2.77
C ALA A 175 -26.45 -16.29 2.26
N ALA A 176 -25.43 -15.91 3.04
CA ALA A 176 -24.44 -14.95 2.56
C ALA A 176 -23.75 -15.50 1.30
N PRO A 177 -23.44 -14.65 0.30
CA PRO A 177 -22.75 -15.09 -0.90
C PRO A 177 -21.38 -15.70 -0.55
N ARG A 178 -20.98 -16.71 -1.33
CA ARG A 178 -19.74 -17.47 -1.13
C ARG A 178 -18.92 -17.46 -2.41
N TYR A 179 -17.61 -17.28 -2.28
CA TYR A 179 -16.67 -17.42 -3.38
C TYR A 179 -16.37 -18.90 -3.62
N GLN A 180 -16.27 -19.28 -4.89
CA GLN A 180 -15.62 -20.51 -5.31
C GLN A 180 -14.14 -20.20 -5.56
N LEU A 181 -13.26 -20.90 -4.84
CA LEU A 181 -11.82 -20.71 -4.94
C LEU A 181 -11.20 -21.90 -5.66
N ARG A 182 -10.26 -21.61 -6.57
CA ARG A 182 -9.52 -22.59 -7.37
C ARG A 182 -8.04 -22.31 -7.31
N ARG A 183 -7.24 -23.27 -7.77
CA ARG A 183 -5.80 -23.12 -7.97
C ARG A 183 -5.52 -22.96 -9.45
N ARG A 184 -4.56 -22.13 -9.84
CA ARG A 184 -4.18 -22.01 -11.26
C ARG A 184 -3.56 -23.28 -11.79
N ILE A 185 -2.80 -23.99 -10.95
CA ILE A 185 -2.18 -25.27 -11.34
C ILE A 185 -3.20 -26.41 -11.54
N ASP A 186 -4.41 -26.26 -11.00
CA ASP A 186 -5.52 -27.22 -11.10
C ASP A 186 -6.85 -26.45 -11.15
N SER A 187 -7.16 -25.93 -12.33
CA SER A 187 -8.30 -25.01 -12.55
C SER A 187 -9.61 -25.73 -12.88
N SER A 188 -9.59 -27.05 -13.08
CA SER A 188 -10.78 -27.85 -13.42
C SER A 188 -11.70 -28.07 -12.22
N HIS A 189 -11.17 -28.01 -11.00
CA HIS A 189 -11.93 -28.28 -9.78
C HIS A 189 -11.98 -27.09 -8.84
N THR A 190 -13.12 -26.93 -8.16
CA THR A 190 -13.22 -26.02 -7.01
C THR A 190 -12.41 -26.61 -5.86
N LEU A 191 -11.38 -25.87 -5.43
CA LEU A 191 -10.58 -26.24 -4.27
C LEU A 191 -11.43 -26.20 -2.99
N ARG A 192 -12.14 -25.08 -2.80
CA ARG A 192 -12.97 -24.82 -1.62
C ARG A 192 -13.95 -23.66 -1.87
N THR A 193 -14.91 -23.48 -0.97
CA THR A 193 -15.75 -22.28 -0.93
C THR A 193 -15.59 -21.55 0.39
N ALA A 194 -15.72 -20.22 0.37
CA ALA A 194 -15.68 -19.40 1.57
C ALA A 194 -16.67 -18.22 1.49
N PRO A 195 -17.33 -17.82 2.59
CA PRO A 195 -18.15 -16.60 2.63
C PRO A 195 -17.36 -15.37 2.17
N ILE A 196 -17.99 -14.50 1.37
CA ILE A 196 -17.35 -13.22 0.95
C ILE A 196 -16.91 -12.38 2.16
N THR A 197 -17.66 -12.48 3.26
CA THR A 197 -17.44 -11.73 4.51
C THR A 197 -16.21 -12.15 5.29
N ASP A 198 -15.62 -13.31 4.96
CA ASP A 198 -14.47 -13.85 5.69
C ASP A 198 -13.14 -13.23 5.22
N PHE A 199 -13.14 -12.61 4.05
CA PHE A 199 -11.99 -11.94 3.46
C PHE A 199 -11.83 -10.49 3.94
N PRO A 200 -10.64 -9.88 3.79
CA PRO A 200 -10.43 -8.48 4.09
C PRO A 200 -11.35 -7.60 3.24
N ILE A 201 -12.04 -6.66 3.88
CA ILE A 201 -12.91 -5.71 3.20
C ILE A 201 -12.28 -4.33 3.30
N LEU A 202 -12.00 -3.72 2.15
CA LEU A 202 -11.36 -2.43 1.99
C LEU A 202 -12.41 -1.33 1.84
N LYS A 203 -12.16 -0.17 2.44
CA LYS A 203 -13.02 1.00 2.26
C LYS A 203 -12.98 1.47 0.82
N GLY A 204 -14.14 1.68 0.23
CA GLY A 204 -14.30 2.26 -1.08
C GLY A 204 -14.58 3.77 -1.03
N THR A 205 -14.33 4.42 -2.14
CA THR A 205 -14.62 5.84 -2.41
C THR A 205 -14.81 6.01 -3.91
N GLN A 206 -15.59 6.96 -4.38
CA GLN A 206 -15.71 7.26 -5.81
C GLN A 206 -14.39 7.80 -6.43
N VAL A 207 -14.25 7.73 -7.77
CA VAL A 207 -13.20 8.25 -8.68
C VAL A 207 -13.37 9.70 -9.18
N ASP A 208 -12.41 10.62 -9.09
CA ASP A 208 -12.40 11.83 -9.92
C ASP A 208 -11.25 11.58 -10.88
N THR A 209 -11.59 11.18 -12.09
CA THR A 209 -10.60 10.79 -13.09
C THR A 209 -9.70 11.92 -13.53
N LYS A 210 -9.99 13.16 -13.13
CA LYS A 210 -9.05 14.27 -13.33
C LYS A 210 -7.85 14.19 -12.39
N THR A 211 -7.99 13.50 -11.26
CA THR A 211 -6.99 13.50 -10.19
C THR A 211 -6.45 12.11 -9.84
N ALA A 212 -7.15 11.03 -10.20
CA ALA A 212 -6.67 9.68 -9.98
C ALA A 212 -7.10 8.69 -11.08
N GLU A 213 -6.20 7.79 -11.44
CA GLU A 213 -6.48 6.63 -12.29
C GLU A 213 -6.53 5.38 -11.42
N SER A 214 -7.44 4.47 -11.70
CA SER A 214 -7.57 3.22 -10.96
C SER A 214 -7.70 2.02 -11.88
N TRP A 215 -7.18 0.89 -11.41
CA TRP A 215 -7.16 -0.37 -12.13
C TRP A 215 -7.60 -1.49 -11.21
N TYR A 216 -8.15 -2.55 -11.77
CA TYR A 216 -8.41 -3.80 -11.06
C TYR A 216 -7.76 -4.97 -11.79
N LEU A 217 -7.30 -5.94 -11.02
CA LEU A 217 -6.75 -7.20 -11.52
C LEU A 217 -7.88 -8.22 -11.56
N ASP A 218 -8.19 -8.74 -12.73
CA ASP A 218 -9.14 -9.83 -12.87
C ASP A 218 -8.54 -11.12 -12.26
N ALA A 219 -9.29 -11.73 -11.33
CA ALA A 219 -8.81 -12.89 -10.60
C ALA A 219 -8.60 -14.12 -11.50
N VAL A 220 -9.38 -14.23 -12.58
CA VAL A 220 -9.34 -15.36 -13.51
C VAL A 220 -8.24 -15.13 -14.54
N THR A 221 -8.30 -14.05 -15.30
CA THR A 221 -7.39 -13.79 -16.43
C THR A 221 -6.02 -13.27 -15.99
N GLN A 222 -5.91 -12.68 -14.80
CA GLN A 222 -4.70 -11.97 -14.32
C GLN A 222 -4.30 -10.77 -15.16
N GLU A 223 -5.28 -10.19 -15.85
CA GLU A 223 -5.08 -8.96 -16.60
C GLU A 223 -5.51 -7.75 -15.78
N TRP A 224 -4.74 -6.67 -15.90
CA TRP A 224 -5.09 -5.38 -15.33
C TRP A 224 -6.05 -4.66 -16.26
N HIS A 225 -7.19 -4.26 -15.72
CA HIS A 225 -8.21 -3.52 -16.44
C HIS A 225 -8.36 -2.12 -15.84
N TYR A 226 -8.39 -1.11 -16.72
CA TYR A 226 -8.66 0.26 -16.33
C TYR A 226 -10.10 0.39 -15.80
N LYS A 227 -10.26 1.15 -14.72
CA LYS A 227 -11.54 1.37 -14.07
C LYS A 227 -12.01 2.83 -14.30
N PRO A 228 -13.15 3.04 -14.99
CA PRO A 228 -13.62 4.38 -15.35
C PRO A 228 -14.15 5.18 -14.15
N SER A 229 -14.32 6.50 -14.36
CA SER A 229 -14.60 7.55 -13.36
C SER A 229 -15.79 7.32 -12.45
N GLU A 230 -16.83 6.66 -12.94
CA GLU A 230 -18.10 6.56 -12.23
C GLU A 230 -18.12 5.43 -11.20
N SER A 231 -17.06 4.61 -11.15
CA SER A 231 -16.98 3.48 -10.24
C SER A 231 -16.25 3.81 -8.94
N SER A 232 -16.62 3.15 -7.85
CA SER A 232 -15.88 3.22 -6.58
C SER A 232 -14.54 2.49 -6.67
N VAL A 233 -13.51 3.04 -6.05
CA VAL A 233 -12.15 2.50 -5.93
C VAL A 233 -11.81 2.29 -4.46
N VAL A 234 -10.76 1.53 -4.17
CA VAL A 234 -10.23 1.39 -2.81
C VAL A 234 -9.59 2.70 -2.34
N LEU A 235 -9.99 3.16 -1.16
CA LEU A 235 -9.41 4.31 -0.48
C LEU A 235 -8.01 3.97 0.05
N LEU A 236 -7.02 4.73 -0.42
CA LEU A 236 -5.63 4.65 0.02
C LEU A 236 -5.10 6.05 0.32
N GLU A 237 -4.24 6.15 1.33
CA GLU A 237 -3.50 7.39 1.61
C GLU A 237 -2.01 7.12 1.42
N ALA A 238 -1.37 7.98 0.66
CA ALA A 238 0.07 8.03 0.50
C ALA A 238 0.60 9.24 1.27
N ILE A 239 1.53 9.01 2.19
CA ILE A 239 2.08 10.08 3.04
C ILE A 239 3.54 10.29 2.64
N PHE A 240 3.84 11.53 2.29
CA PHE A 240 5.16 11.99 1.86
C PHE A 240 5.83 12.81 2.95
N GLU A 241 7.15 12.96 2.84
CA GLU A 241 7.91 14.03 3.51
C GLU A 241 7.65 15.39 2.88
#